data_AF-A0A430EC90-F1
#
_entry.id   AF-A0A430EC90-F1
#
_cell.length_a   1.000
_cell.length_b   1.000
_cell.length_c   1.000
_cell.angle_alpha   90.00
_cell.angle_beta   90.00
_cell.angle_gamma   90.00
#
_symmetry.space_group_name_H-M   'P 1'
#
loop_
_entity.id
_entity.type
_entity.pdbx_description
1 polymer ?
#
loop_
_entity_poly.entity_id
_entity_poly.type
_entity_poly.pdbx_seq_one_letter_code
_entity_poly.pdbx_strand_id
1 'polypeptide(L)' 'MLPRRPSALFRSRWAALLWAAGVLWTAVSVAGVGKAPSHAVPAENATDVTGQPIDNDDLALLRNVIGG' A
#
# COMPACT_ATOMS: atom_id res chain seq x y z
N MET A 1 -12.44 -40.07 17.07
CA MET A 1 -12.95 -39.42 15.84
C MET A 1 -13.47 -38.05 16.24
N LEU A 2 -12.66 -37.01 16.13
CA LEU A 2 -13.06 -35.64 16.53
C LEU A 2 -13.85 -34.99 15.39
N PRO A 3 -14.98 -34.31 15.65
CA PRO A 3 -15.74 -33.63 14.59
C PRO A 3 -14.94 -32.43 14.06
N ARG A 4 -14.41 -32.55 12.84
CA ARG A 4 -13.82 -31.44 12.08
C ARG A 4 -14.92 -30.69 11.33
N ARG A 5 -15.55 -29.68 11.95
CA ARG A 5 -16.38 -28.72 11.21
C ARG A 5 -16.16 -27.29 11.72
N PRO A 6 -15.04 -26.63 11.33
CA PRO A 6 -14.83 -25.21 11.62
C PRO A 6 -15.86 -24.28 10.92
N SER A 7 -16.74 -24.83 10.08
CA SER A 7 -17.81 -24.12 9.36
C SER A 7 -18.98 -23.65 10.24
N ALA A 8 -18.88 -23.75 11.58
CA ALA A 8 -19.95 -23.38 12.49
C ALA A 8 -20.12 -21.86 12.68
N LEU A 9 -19.15 -21.03 12.27
CA LEU A 9 -19.28 -19.56 12.32
C LEU A 9 -20.22 -19.00 11.25
N PHE A 10 -20.36 -19.69 10.10
CA PHE A 10 -21.22 -19.25 9.00
C PHE A 10 -22.18 -20.37 8.60
N ARG A 11 -23.18 -20.61 9.46
CA ARG A 11 -24.26 -21.59 9.21
C ARG A 11 -24.95 -21.34 7.85
N SER A 12 -25.00 -20.10 7.39
CA SER A 12 -25.51 -19.75 6.05
C SER A 12 -24.41 -19.11 5.21
N ARG A 13 -24.29 -19.59 3.95
CA ARG A 13 -23.36 -19.05 2.95
C ARG A 13 -23.61 -17.55 2.69
N TRP A 14 -24.87 -17.12 2.83
CA TRP A 14 -25.29 -15.73 2.68
C TRP A 14 -24.85 -14.82 3.83
N ALA A 15 -24.90 -15.29 5.08
CA ALA A 15 -24.39 -14.51 6.21
C ALA A 15 -22.87 -14.28 6.11
N ALA A 16 -22.13 -15.27 5.57
CA ALA A 16 -20.70 -15.11 5.31
C ALA A 16 -20.42 -14.00 4.30
N LEU A 17 -21.21 -13.94 3.22
CA LEU A 17 -21.05 -12.92 2.18
C LEU A 17 -21.39 -11.52 2.71
N LEU A 18 -22.50 -11.39 3.46
CA LEU A 18 -22.88 -10.11 4.07
C LEU A 18 -21.85 -9.64 5.10
N TRP A 19 -21.30 -10.56 5.88
CA TRP A 19 -20.25 -10.26 6.84
C TRP A 19 -18.96 -9.83 6.14
N ALA A 20 -18.53 -10.55 5.10
CA ALA A 20 -17.36 -10.20 4.30
C ALA A 20 -17.52 -8.83 3.62
N ALA A 21 -18.71 -8.52 3.09
CA ALA A 21 -19.01 -7.21 2.52
C ALA A 21 -18.90 -6.10 3.58
N GLY A 22 -19.40 -6.32 4.79
CA GLY A 22 -19.24 -5.40 5.92
C GLY A 22 -17.77 -5.17 6.28
N VAL A 23 -16.97 -6.23 6.38
CA VAL A 23 -15.53 -6.12 6.65
C VAL A 23 -14.82 -5.33 5.55
N LEU A 24 -15.10 -5.62 4.28
CA LEU A 24 -14.50 -4.91 3.16
C LEU A 24 -14.89 -3.43 3.15
N TRP A 25 -16.15 -3.12 3.45
CA TRP A 25 -16.64 -1.75 3.60
C TRP A 25 -15.89 -1.01 4.72
N THR A 26 -15.69 -1.64 5.87
CA THR A 26 -14.94 -1.01 6.98
C THR A 26 -13.47 -0.78 6.62
N ALA A 27 -12.83 -1.73 5.94
CA ALA A 27 -11.45 -1.60 5.49
C ALA A 27 -11.29 -0.42 4.52
N VAL A 28 -12.20 -0.28 3.54
CA VAL A 28 -12.20 0.84 2.60
C VAL A 28 -12.50 2.16 3.30
N SER A 29 -13.41 2.17 4.27
CA SER A 29 -13.77 3.39 5.01
C SER A 29 -12.62 3.90 5.88
N VAL A 30 -11.84 3.00 6.49
CA VAL A 30 -10.73 3.36 7.39
C VAL A 30 -9.43 3.59 6.64
N ALA A 31 -9.07 2.71 5.71
CA ALA A 31 -7.80 2.78 4.99
C ALA A 31 -7.88 3.55 3.66
N GLY A 32 -9.09 3.85 3.16
CA GLY A 32 -9.30 4.33 1.80
C GLY A 32 -9.08 3.22 0.76
N VAL A 33 -9.42 3.51 -0.50
CA VAL A 33 -8.95 2.68 -1.64
C VAL A 33 -7.56 3.17 -1.98
N GLY A 34 -6.54 2.51 -1.42
CA GLY A 34 -5.15 2.86 -1.68
C GLY A 34 -4.85 2.81 -3.17
N LYS A 35 -4.47 3.95 -3.75
CA LYS A 35 -3.67 3.94 -4.97
C LYS A 35 -2.39 3.20 -4.61
N ALA A 36 -2.04 2.15 -5.36
CA ALA A 36 -0.82 1.37 -5.14
C ALA A 36 0.33 2.32 -4.78
N PRO A 37 1.16 2.02 -3.78
CA PRO A 37 2.25 2.91 -3.42
C PRO A 37 3.12 3.04 -4.66
N SER A 38 3.02 4.18 -5.35
CA SER A 38 4.17 4.64 -6.10
C SER A 38 5.26 4.69 -5.07
N HIS A 39 6.38 4.02 -5.30
CA HIS A 39 7.63 4.30 -4.61
C HIS A 39 8.11 5.72 -5.00
N ALA A 40 7.24 6.72 -4.90
CA ALA A 40 7.61 8.09 -4.79
C ALA A 40 7.96 8.25 -3.31
N VAL A 41 9.25 8.10 -3.02
CA VAL A 41 9.84 8.73 -1.84
C VAL A 41 9.27 10.16 -1.81
N PRO A 42 8.71 10.64 -0.69
CA PRO A 42 8.38 12.05 -0.57
C PRO A 42 9.71 12.80 -0.72
N ALA A 43 9.99 13.30 -1.92
CA ALA A 43 11.05 14.27 -2.16
C ALA A 43 10.52 15.63 -1.67
N GLU A 44 10.14 15.69 -0.39
CA GLU A 44 9.86 16.95 0.26
C GLU A 44 11.22 17.60 0.51
N ASN A 45 11.61 18.47 -0.42
CA ASN A 45 12.77 19.35 -0.33
C ASN A 45 14.10 18.63 -0.08
N ALA A 46 14.42 17.62 -0.90
CA ALA A 46 15.78 17.10 -0.91
C ALA A 46 16.71 18.22 -1.40
N THR A 47 17.58 18.70 -0.52
CA THR A 47 18.58 19.74 -0.81
C THR A 47 19.97 19.12 -0.85
N ASP A 48 20.81 19.58 -1.78
CA ASP A 48 22.23 19.22 -1.82
C ASP A 48 22.98 19.78 -0.60
N VAL A 49 24.24 19.34 -0.38
CA VAL A 49 25.17 19.85 0.64
C VAL A 49 25.32 21.38 0.57
N THR A 50 25.11 21.96 -0.61
CA THR A 50 25.12 23.42 -0.84
C THR A 50 23.81 24.13 -0.46
N GLY A 51 22.77 23.39 -0.05
CA GLY A 51 21.45 23.91 0.29
C GLY A 51 20.59 24.24 -0.94
N GLN A 52 21.03 23.90 -2.15
CA GLN A 52 20.22 24.03 -3.36
C GLN A 52 19.19 22.90 -3.46
N PRO A 53 17.98 23.16 -3.99
CA PRO A 53 17.03 22.10 -4.31
C PRO A 53 17.62 21.14 -5.33
N ILE A 54 17.52 19.84 -5.07
CA ILE A 54 17.94 18.80 -6.02
C ILE A 54 16.93 18.75 -7.16
N ASP A 55 17.39 18.94 -8.40
CA ASP A 55 16.55 18.84 -9.59
C ASP A 55 16.65 17.47 -10.29
N ASN A 56 15.85 17.27 -11.33
CA ASN A 56 15.84 16.00 -12.08
C ASN A 56 17.07 15.82 -12.97
N ASP A 57 17.73 16.91 -13.36
CA ASP A 57 18.92 16.87 -14.23
C ASP A 57 20.14 16.41 -13.42
N ASP A 58 20.27 16.88 -12.18
CA ASP A 58 21.25 16.42 -11.19
C ASP A 58 21.14 14.90 -10.94
N LEU A 59 19.90 14.40 -10.78
CA LEU A 59 19.64 12.97 -10.60
C LEU A 59 20.00 12.14 -11.84
N ALA A 60 19.83 12.71 -13.05
CA ALA A 60 20.21 12.05 -14.29
C ALA A 60 21.74 11.92 -14.43
N LEU A 61 22.49 12.95 -14.02
CA LEU A 61 23.95 12.91 -13.97
C LEU A 61 24.45 11.87 -12.96
N LEU A 62 23.89 11.87 -11.74
CA LEU A 62 24.22 10.89 -10.70
C LEU A 62 23.97 9.45 -11.17
N ARG A 63 22.82 9.22 -11.82
CA ARG A 63 22.48 7.91 -12.38
C ARG A 63 23.50 7.43 -13.41
N ASN A 64 23.97 8.32 -14.29
CA ASN A 64 24.98 7.98 -15.29
C ASN A 64 26.36 7.68 -14.66
N VAL A 65 26.71 8.35 -13.56
CA VAL A 65 27.97 8.11 -12.84
C VAL A 65 27.93 6.81 -12.02
N ILE A 66 26.79 6.48 -11.41
CA ILE A 66 26.64 5.27 -10.57
C ILE A 66 26.42 4.00 -11.41
N GLY A 67 25.77 4.12 -12.57
CA GLY A 67 25.45 3.00 -13.45
C GLY A 67 26.44 2.74 -14.60
N GLY A 68 27.52 3.54 -14.67
CA GLY A 68 28.60 3.41 -15.66
C GLY A 68 29.80 2.64 -15.14
#